data_AF-A0ABD5ZQF9-F1
#
_entry.id   AF-A0ABD5ZQF9-F1
#
_cell.length_a   1.000
_cell.length_b   1.000
_cell.length_c   1.000
_cell.angle_alpha   90.00
_cell.angle_beta   90.00
_cell.angle_gamma   90.00
#
_symmetry.space_group_name_H-M   'P 1'
#
loop_
_entity.id
_entity.type
_entity.pdbx_description
1 polymer ?
#
loop_
_entity_poly.entity_id
_entity_poly.type
_entity_poly.pdbx_seq_one_letter_code
_entity_poly.pdbx_strand_id
1 'polypeptide(L)'
;MTQDDPFYVPLLLEEFFEQLGEDVTVSRVVCLDPFNESFPELVWRTYRLFGAGGFLRHGVSYVSRTLLDTVGVRRCSVGRVSKSHGVPVDHVQSVNTVEFVDSVEEKEIDVVLSASAPEIFDESLLSAPSWGCLNVHTAELPKYRGMMPTFWALYHGETEVGVTIHEMVEELDAGRIAAQTTFDVTDLNSLHGVIQRGKRIGGRLSAETLSRIAAGEITLEEMTGSGSYHSFPTAGERKELESSGWQMR
;
A
#
# COMPACT_ATOMS: atom_id res chain seq x y z
N MET A 1 -3.56 6.74 -5.27
CA MET A 1 -2.16 7.20 -5.28
C MET A 1 -1.27 6.07 -4.80
N THR A 2 -0.16 5.84 -5.49
CA THR A 2 0.75 4.71 -5.23
C THR A 2 2.16 5.04 -5.75
N GLN A 3 3.09 4.11 -5.60
CA GLN A 3 4.34 4.02 -6.35
C GLN A 3 4.27 2.91 -7.42
N ASP A 4 5.17 2.97 -8.40
CA ASP A 4 5.31 1.91 -9.41
C ASP A 4 6.21 0.76 -8.89
N ASP A 5 5.62 -0.08 -8.04
CA ASP A 5 6.23 -1.28 -7.49
C ASP A 5 5.74 -2.53 -8.24
N PRO A 6 6.61 -3.35 -8.87
CA PRO A 6 6.15 -4.48 -9.67
C PRO A 6 5.82 -5.75 -8.87
N PHE A 7 5.93 -5.71 -7.55
CA PHE A 7 5.76 -6.89 -6.69
C PHE A 7 4.38 -6.97 -6.08
N TYR A 8 3.86 -5.86 -5.58
CA TYR A 8 2.75 -5.83 -4.63
C TYR A 8 1.62 -4.89 -5.05
N VAL A 9 1.94 -3.70 -5.57
CA VAL A 9 0.92 -2.73 -5.99
C VAL A 9 0.02 -3.28 -7.10
N PRO A 10 0.54 -3.91 -8.18
CA PRO A 10 -0.30 -4.55 -9.19
C PRO A 10 -1.29 -5.57 -8.63
N LEU A 11 -0.90 -6.31 -7.59
CA LEU A 11 -1.78 -7.30 -6.95
C LEU A 11 -2.93 -6.65 -6.19
N LEU A 12 -2.66 -5.52 -5.52
CA LEU A 12 -3.68 -4.73 -4.86
C LEU A 12 -4.63 -4.11 -5.89
N LEU A 13 -4.09 -3.52 -6.95
CA LEU A 13 -4.89 -2.84 -7.98
C LEU A 13 -5.74 -3.81 -8.79
N GLU A 14 -5.22 -4.98 -9.17
CA GLU A 14 -6.01 -5.97 -9.91
C GLU A 14 -7.22 -6.41 -9.06
N GLU A 15 -7.01 -6.77 -7.79
CA GLU A 15 -8.13 -7.14 -6.90
C GLU A 15 -9.08 -5.96 -6.67
N PHE A 16 -8.55 -4.74 -6.47
CA PHE A 16 -9.37 -3.55 -6.30
C PHE A 16 -10.29 -3.32 -7.51
N PHE A 17 -9.76 -3.37 -8.73
CA PHE A 17 -10.57 -3.16 -9.94
C PHE A 17 -11.55 -4.31 -10.23
N GLU A 18 -11.20 -5.55 -9.89
CA GLU A 18 -12.09 -6.71 -10.04
C GLU A 18 -13.29 -6.67 -9.08
N GLN A 19 -13.13 -6.05 -7.91
CA GLN A 19 -14.16 -5.96 -6.87
C GLN A 19 -14.93 -4.63 -6.90
N LEU A 20 -14.53 -3.69 -7.74
CA LEU A 20 -15.13 -2.36 -7.79
C LEU A 20 -16.55 -2.42 -8.36
N GLY A 21 -17.52 -1.86 -7.63
CA GLY A 21 -18.90 -1.71 -8.08
C GLY A 21 -19.09 -0.60 -9.11
N GLU A 22 -20.23 -0.60 -9.81
CA GLU A 22 -20.60 0.41 -10.81
C GLU A 22 -20.90 1.80 -10.19
N ASP A 23 -21.12 1.83 -8.87
CA ASP A 23 -21.34 3.01 -8.04
C ASP A 23 -20.08 3.84 -7.80
N VAL A 24 -18.90 3.29 -8.07
CA VAL A 24 -17.61 3.97 -7.89
C VAL A 24 -16.90 4.13 -9.22
N THR A 25 -16.57 5.38 -9.58
CA THR A 25 -15.77 5.69 -10.78
C THR A 25 -14.33 6.05 -10.39
N VAL A 26 -13.35 5.37 -11.00
CA VAL A 26 -11.94 5.71 -10.79
C VAL A 26 -11.49 6.72 -11.83
N SER A 27 -11.26 7.97 -11.40
CA SER A 27 -10.77 9.04 -12.27
C SER A 27 -9.40 8.73 -12.89
N ARG A 28 -8.43 8.35 -12.06
CA ARG A 28 -7.05 8.03 -12.46
C ARG A 28 -6.30 7.27 -11.36
N VAL A 29 -5.27 6.53 -11.74
CA VAL A 29 -4.21 6.10 -10.82
C VAL A 29 -3.05 7.06 -10.94
N VAL A 30 -2.55 7.54 -9.80
CA VAL A 30 -1.39 8.43 -9.73
C VAL A 30 -0.21 7.66 -9.16
N CYS A 31 0.85 7.55 -9.95
CA CYS A 31 2.14 7.00 -9.57
C CYS A 31 3.09 8.13 -9.17
N LEU A 32 3.60 8.05 -7.96
CA LEU A 32 4.64 8.90 -7.44
C LEU A 32 6.00 8.27 -7.70
N ASP A 33 6.99 9.11 -7.95
CA ASP A 33 8.38 8.69 -7.90
C ASP A 33 8.68 8.15 -6.48
N PRO A 34 9.52 7.10 -6.34
CA PRO A 34 9.97 6.65 -5.03
C PRO A 34 10.51 7.84 -4.24
N PHE A 35 10.33 7.81 -2.91
CA PHE A 35 10.76 8.79 -1.90
C PHE A 35 11.92 9.70 -2.35
N ASN A 36 12.04 10.91 -1.78
CA ASN A 36 13.24 11.78 -1.82
C ASN A 36 14.57 11.11 -1.33
N GLU A 37 14.61 9.78 -1.27
CA GLU A 37 15.77 8.92 -1.17
C GLU A 37 16.46 8.77 -2.54
N SER A 38 17.77 8.93 -2.53
CA SER A 38 18.59 8.71 -3.72
C SER A 38 18.64 7.24 -4.12
N PHE A 39 18.87 6.95 -5.41
CA PHE A 39 19.02 5.57 -5.90
C PHE A 39 20.05 4.73 -5.10
N PRO A 40 21.22 5.26 -4.68
CA PRO A 40 22.15 4.54 -3.80
C PRO A 40 21.56 4.14 -2.45
N GLU A 41 20.77 5.01 -1.83
CA GLU A 41 20.13 4.74 -0.54
C GLU A 41 19.04 3.67 -0.69
N LEU A 42 18.23 3.73 -1.74
CA LEU A 42 17.26 2.67 -2.07
C LEU A 42 17.94 1.30 -2.25
N VAL A 43 19.04 1.26 -2.99
CA VAL A 43 19.85 0.04 -3.20
C VAL A 43 20.37 -0.48 -1.85
N TRP A 44 20.92 0.41 -1.03
CA TRP A 44 21.48 0.04 0.26
C TRP A 44 20.41 -0.43 1.25
N ARG A 45 19.24 0.22 1.27
CA ARG A 45 18.07 -0.21 2.06
C ARG A 45 17.60 -1.59 1.63
N THR A 46 17.47 -1.82 0.33
CA THR A 46 17.08 -3.13 -0.23
C THR A 46 18.08 -4.20 0.15
N TYR A 47 19.38 -3.90 0.06
CA TYR A 47 20.45 -4.81 0.52
C TYR A 47 20.36 -5.09 2.02
N ARG A 48 20.07 -4.08 2.85
CA ARG A 48 19.87 -4.26 4.29
C ARG A 48 18.58 -5.01 4.62
N LEU A 49 17.55 -4.97 3.78
CA LEU A 49 16.32 -5.74 4.02
C LEU A 49 16.44 -7.20 3.58
N PHE A 50 17.20 -7.51 2.53
CA PHE A 50 17.23 -8.86 1.96
C PHE A 50 18.58 -9.58 2.13
N GLY A 51 19.61 -8.90 2.61
CA GLY A 51 20.99 -9.40 2.61
C GLY A 51 21.53 -9.63 1.18
N ALA A 52 22.78 -10.08 1.06
CA ALA A 52 23.41 -10.23 -0.26
C ALA A 52 22.67 -11.22 -1.19
N GLY A 53 22.30 -12.39 -0.67
CA GLY A 53 21.61 -13.42 -1.44
C GLY A 53 20.18 -13.04 -1.81
N GLY A 54 19.45 -12.41 -0.88
CA GLY A 54 18.10 -11.92 -1.15
C GLY A 54 18.08 -10.72 -2.08
N PHE A 55 19.05 -9.80 -1.96
CA PHE A 55 19.21 -8.64 -2.85
C PHE A 55 19.42 -9.07 -4.30
N LEU A 56 20.34 -10.00 -4.55
CA LEU A 56 20.58 -10.51 -5.90
C LEU A 56 19.32 -11.14 -6.49
N ARG A 57 18.63 -11.97 -5.70
CA ARG A 57 17.37 -12.61 -6.11
C ARG A 57 16.27 -11.58 -6.38
N HIS A 58 16.15 -10.55 -5.55
CA HIS A 58 15.20 -9.48 -5.70
C HIS A 58 15.45 -8.72 -7.02
N GLY A 59 16.72 -8.39 -7.32
CA GLY A 59 17.12 -7.79 -8.60
C GLY A 59 16.77 -8.67 -9.81
N VAL A 60 17.07 -9.97 -9.76
CA VAL A 60 16.69 -10.92 -10.82
C VAL A 60 15.17 -10.98 -10.98
N SER A 61 14.42 -11.03 -9.88
CA SER A 61 12.95 -11.05 -9.93
C SER A 61 12.37 -9.75 -10.47
N TYR A 62 12.96 -8.59 -10.14
CA TYR A 62 12.55 -7.29 -10.65
C TYR A 62 12.70 -7.27 -12.17
N VAL A 63 13.91 -7.58 -12.68
CA VAL A 63 14.21 -7.62 -14.11
C VAL A 63 13.29 -8.61 -14.84
N SER A 64 13.10 -9.82 -14.28
CA SER A 64 12.20 -10.82 -14.87
C SER A 64 10.76 -10.31 -14.96
N ARG A 65 10.24 -9.65 -13.92
CA ARG A 65 8.88 -9.08 -13.91
C ARG A 65 8.74 -7.97 -14.94
N THR A 66 9.68 -7.04 -15.01
CA THR A 66 9.69 -5.96 -16.01
C THR A 66 9.75 -6.53 -17.44
N LEU A 67 10.55 -7.58 -17.68
CA LEU A 67 10.62 -8.23 -18.99
C LEU A 67 9.29 -8.91 -19.34
N LEU A 68 8.72 -9.71 -18.43
CA LEU A 68 7.42 -10.37 -18.62
C LEU A 68 6.28 -9.37 -18.83
N ASP A 69 6.35 -8.22 -18.15
CA ASP A 69 5.46 -7.07 -18.34
C ASP A 69 5.62 -6.46 -19.73
N THR A 70 6.85 -6.24 -20.17
CA THR A 70 7.17 -5.66 -21.49
C THR A 70 6.70 -6.57 -22.62
N VAL A 71 6.95 -7.88 -22.53
CA VAL A 71 6.54 -8.86 -23.55
C VAL A 71 5.06 -9.28 -23.43
N GLY A 72 4.37 -8.81 -22.39
CA GLY A 72 2.94 -9.01 -22.18
C GLY A 72 2.51 -10.39 -21.73
N VAL A 73 3.42 -11.16 -21.15
CA VAL A 73 3.13 -12.48 -20.55
C VAL A 73 2.43 -12.34 -19.20
N ARG A 74 2.73 -11.28 -18.44
CA ARG A 74 2.13 -11.03 -17.12
C ARG A 74 1.96 -9.53 -16.90
N ARG A 75 0.86 -9.12 -16.27
CA ARG A 75 0.70 -7.73 -15.78
C ARG A 75 1.44 -7.61 -14.45
N CYS A 76 2.56 -6.89 -14.48
CA CYS A 76 3.43 -6.64 -13.34
C CYS A 76 3.68 -5.15 -13.09
N SER A 77 3.16 -4.23 -13.90
CA SER A 77 3.27 -2.79 -13.67
C SER A 77 1.91 -2.15 -13.37
N VAL A 78 1.92 -1.04 -12.63
CA VAL A 78 0.71 -0.25 -12.36
C VAL A 78 0.07 0.20 -13.68
N GLY A 79 0.91 0.69 -14.60
CA GLY A 79 0.47 1.12 -15.93
C GLY A 79 -0.31 0.05 -16.69
N ARG A 80 0.16 -1.21 -16.68
CA ARG A 80 -0.52 -2.28 -17.41
C ARG A 80 -1.80 -2.77 -16.75
N VAL A 81 -1.83 -2.87 -15.42
CA VAL A 81 -3.04 -3.24 -14.69
C VAL A 81 -4.12 -2.18 -14.90
N SER A 82 -3.84 -0.91 -14.63
CA SER A 82 -4.81 0.17 -14.84
C SER A 82 -5.30 0.25 -16.28
N LYS A 83 -4.39 0.10 -17.27
CA LYS A 83 -4.75 0.10 -18.68
C LYS A 83 -5.69 -1.05 -19.07
N SER A 84 -5.55 -2.24 -18.49
CA SER A 84 -6.49 -3.34 -18.77
C SER A 84 -7.89 -3.12 -18.23
N HIS A 85 -8.04 -2.23 -17.24
CA HIS A 85 -9.33 -1.79 -16.71
C HIS A 85 -9.79 -0.43 -17.28
N GLY A 86 -9.10 0.11 -18.28
CA GLY A 86 -9.47 1.38 -18.92
C GLY A 86 -9.21 2.62 -18.07
N VAL A 87 -8.42 2.52 -17.00
CA VAL A 87 -8.13 3.61 -16.08
C VAL A 87 -6.81 4.31 -16.48
N PRO A 88 -6.79 5.65 -16.64
CA PRO A 88 -5.57 6.38 -16.95
C PRO A 88 -4.58 6.36 -15.78
N VAL A 89 -3.29 6.44 -16.12
CA VAL A 89 -2.20 6.51 -15.14
C VAL A 89 -1.38 7.78 -15.36
N ASP A 90 -1.30 8.58 -14.31
CA ASP A 90 -0.50 9.80 -14.28
C ASP A 90 0.77 9.56 -13.45
N HIS A 91 1.88 10.14 -13.89
CA HIS A 91 3.12 10.17 -13.12
C HIS A 91 3.35 11.60 -12.66
N VAL A 92 3.49 11.79 -11.34
CA VAL A 92 3.73 13.10 -10.74
C VAL A 92 4.90 13.02 -9.77
N GLN A 93 5.63 14.12 -9.63
CA GLN A 93 6.76 14.20 -8.69
C GLN A 93 6.29 14.38 -7.25
N SER A 94 5.20 15.11 -7.05
CA SER A 94 4.60 15.35 -5.74
C SER A 94 3.10 15.53 -5.92
N VAL A 95 2.32 15.02 -4.96
CA VAL A 95 0.88 15.28 -4.86
C VAL A 95 0.54 16.54 -4.06
N ASN A 96 1.53 17.16 -3.42
CA ASN A 96 1.32 18.36 -2.61
C ASN A 96 1.46 19.67 -3.41
N THR A 97 1.71 19.60 -4.72
CA THR A 97 1.79 20.81 -5.55
C THR A 97 0.41 21.44 -5.70
N VAL A 98 0.37 22.77 -5.81
CA VAL A 98 -0.88 23.52 -6.01
C VAL A 98 -1.61 23.00 -7.25
N GLU A 99 -0.88 22.76 -8.34
CA GLU A 99 -1.46 22.26 -9.59
C GLU A 99 -2.10 20.88 -9.42
N PHE A 100 -1.54 20.02 -8.56
CA PHE A 100 -2.11 18.71 -8.31
C PHE A 100 -3.37 18.83 -7.45
N VAL A 101 -3.32 19.62 -6.38
CA VAL A 101 -4.46 19.88 -5.48
C VAL A 101 -5.63 20.52 -6.26
N ASP A 102 -5.37 21.55 -7.05
CA ASP A 102 -6.36 22.19 -7.93
C ASP A 102 -7.00 21.13 -8.86
N SER A 103 -6.21 20.19 -9.40
CA SER A 103 -6.74 19.12 -10.26
C SER A 103 -7.63 18.09 -9.55
N VAL A 104 -7.56 18.00 -8.22
CA VAL A 104 -8.43 17.17 -7.38
C VAL A 104 -9.75 17.90 -7.16
N GLU A 105 -9.69 19.19 -6.83
CA GLU A 105 -10.86 20.05 -6.63
C GLU A 105 -11.66 20.26 -7.93
N GLU A 106 -10.99 20.61 -9.04
CA GLU A 106 -11.62 20.86 -10.34
C GLU A 106 -12.36 19.64 -10.90
N LYS A 107 -11.89 18.43 -10.55
CA LYS A 107 -12.51 17.16 -10.96
C LYS A 107 -13.53 16.65 -9.95
N GLU A 108 -13.80 17.42 -8.90
CA GLU A 108 -14.77 17.09 -7.85
C GLU A 108 -14.52 15.69 -7.28
N ILE A 109 -13.25 15.36 -7.00
CA ILE A 109 -12.90 14.03 -6.49
C ILE A 109 -13.49 13.85 -5.08
N ASP A 110 -14.24 12.78 -4.86
CA ASP A 110 -14.79 12.50 -3.54
C ASP A 110 -13.77 11.92 -2.57
N VAL A 111 -13.02 10.91 -3.03
CA VAL A 111 -12.05 10.18 -2.20
C VAL A 111 -10.72 10.07 -2.91
N VAL A 112 -9.64 10.37 -2.19
CA VAL A 112 -8.28 10.00 -2.56
C VAL A 112 -7.88 8.75 -1.78
N LEU A 113 -7.64 7.64 -2.48
CA LEU A 113 -7.13 6.41 -1.87
C LEU A 113 -5.61 6.30 -2.04
N SER A 114 -4.88 6.36 -0.94
CA SER A 114 -3.45 6.05 -0.84
C SER A 114 -3.22 4.56 -0.64
N ALA A 115 -2.40 3.96 -1.50
CA ALA A 115 -2.00 2.57 -1.43
C ALA A 115 -0.48 2.49 -1.62
N SER A 116 0.28 2.58 -0.53
CA SER A 116 1.75 2.64 -0.57
C SER A 116 2.28 3.85 -1.36
N ALA A 117 1.64 5.01 -1.21
CA ALA A 117 2.21 6.28 -1.67
C ALA A 117 3.49 6.61 -0.88
N PRO A 118 4.59 7.01 -1.54
CA PRO A 118 5.87 7.31 -0.91
C PRO A 118 6.00 8.77 -0.43
N GLU A 119 4.90 9.48 -0.24
CA GLU A 119 4.88 10.90 0.15
C GLU A 119 3.84 11.14 1.25
N ILE A 120 4.15 12.01 2.20
CA ILE A 120 3.21 12.48 3.22
C ILE A 120 2.31 13.55 2.57
N PHE A 121 1.01 13.45 2.76
CA PHE A 121 0.06 14.39 2.14
C PHE A 121 -0.11 15.61 3.04
N ASP A 122 0.05 16.79 2.45
CA ASP A 122 -0.14 18.05 3.16
C ASP A 122 -1.64 18.33 3.39
N GLU A 123 -1.95 19.22 4.33
CA GLU A 123 -3.33 19.59 4.69
C GLU A 123 -4.18 20.02 3.49
N SER A 124 -3.56 20.71 2.52
CA SER A 124 -4.22 21.13 1.28
C SER A 124 -4.77 19.94 0.49
N LEU A 125 -3.99 18.86 0.35
CA LEU A 125 -4.46 17.65 -0.32
C LEU A 125 -5.38 16.83 0.56
N LEU A 126 -5.14 16.75 1.87
CA LEU A 126 -5.99 16.01 2.80
C LEU A 126 -7.43 16.54 2.82
N SER A 127 -7.61 17.84 2.59
CA SER A 127 -8.91 18.52 2.60
C SER A 127 -9.54 18.73 1.22
N ALA A 128 -8.82 18.49 0.14
CA ALA A 128 -9.31 18.72 -1.22
C ALA A 128 -10.44 17.78 -1.67
N PRO A 129 -10.40 16.45 -1.38
CA PRO A 129 -11.51 15.57 -1.75
C PRO A 129 -12.73 15.80 -0.85
N SER A 130 -13.94 15.72 -1.42
CA SER A 130 -15.19 16.05 -0.71
C SER A 130 -15.43 15.18 0.53
N TRP A 131 -15.01 13.91 0.49
CA TRP A 131 -15.07 12.95 1.59
C TRP A 131 -13.73 12.87 2.33
N GLY A 132 -12.62 12.96 1.60
CA GLY A 132 -11.27 13.05 2.16
C GLY A 132 -10.30 12.00 1.62
N CYS A 133 -9.18 11.84 2.32
CA CYS A 133 -8.11 10.90 1.98
C CYS A 133 -8.19 9.63 2.83
N LEU A 134 -8.08 8.47 2.20
CA LEU A 134 -7.99 7.15 2.83
C LEU A 134 -6.62 6.52 2.57
N ASN A 135 -6.14 5.68 3.49
CA ASN A 135 -4.94 4.88 3.30
C ASN A 135 -5.20 3.39 3.52
N VAL A 136 -4.53 2.56 2.72
CA VAL A 136 -4.50 1.09 2.87
C VAL A 136 -3.28 0.69 3.69
N HIS A 137 -3.48 0.41 4.98
CA HIS A 137 -2.44 -0.05 5.89
C HIS A 137 -2.50 -1.56 6.11
N THR A 138 -1.36 -2.25 6.07
CA THR A 138 -1.29 -3.74 6.17
C THR A 138 -0.96 -4.21 7.59
N ALA A 139 -1.73 -3.70 8.56
CA ALA A 139 -1.78 -4.16 9.95
C ALA A 139 -3.15 -3.87 10.59
N GLU A 140 -3.36 -4.43 11.78
CA GLU A 140 -4.48 -4.15 12.69
C GLU A 140 -4.20 -2.87 13.48
N LEU A 141 -4.60 -1.71 12.95
CA LEU A 141 -4.48 -0.44 13.65
C LEU A 141 -5.34 -0.42 14.93
N PRO A 142 -4.87 0.22 16.02
CA PRO A 142 -3.71 1.12 16.09
C PRO A 142 -2.34 0.44 16.30
N LYS A 143 -2.25 -0.90 16.25
CA LYS A 143 -0.95 -1.59 16.33
C LYS A 143 -0.20 -1.47 15.00
N TYR A 144 1.12 -1.49 15.08
CA TYR A 144 2.02 -1.55 13.92
C TYR A 144 1.86 -0.37 12.95
N ARG A 145 1.68 0.85 13.46
CA ARG A 145 1.77 2.09 12.66
C ARG A 145 3.17 2.27 12.09
N GLY A 146 3.27 3.04 11.02
CA GLY A 146 4.53 3.39 10.38
C GLY A 146 4.96 2.36 9.34
N MET A 147 6.25 2.05 9.31
CA MET A 147 6.87 1.37 8.18
C MET A 147 6.87 -0.15 8.34
N MET A 148 6.68 -0.87 7.24
CA MET A 148 6.74 -2.33 7.17
C MET A 148 5.85 -3.04 8.22
N PRO A 149 4.55 -2.69 8.33
CA PRO A 149 3.65 -3.23 9.36
C PRO A 149 3.59 -4.77 9.38
N THR A 150 3.54 -5.40 8.20
CA THR A 150 3.55 -6.87 8.08
C THR A 150 4.83 -7.50 8.64
N PHE A 151 5.99 -6.86 8.47
CA PHE A 151 7.23 -7.37 9.07
C PHE A 151 7.13 -7.39 10.58
N TRP A 152 6.65 -6.30 11.18
CA TRP A 152 6.59 -6.15 12.63
C TRP A 152 5.56 -7.09 13.27
N ALA A 153 4.43 -7.32 12.61
CA ALA A 153 3.46 -8.32 13.05
C ALA A 153 4.10 -9.73 13.11
N LEU A 154 4.80 -10.14 12.05
CA LEU A 154 5.49 -11.44 12.04
C LEU A 154 6.65 -11.49 13.05
N TYR A 155 7.37 -10.38 13.21
CA TYR A 155 8.47 -10.26 14.15
C TYR A 155 8.03 -10.44 15.61
N HIS A 156 6.85 -9.95 15.98
CA HIS A 156 6.26 -10.17 17.31
C HIS A 156 5.49 -11.50 17.42
N GLY A 157 5.54 -12.36 16.41
CA GLY A 157 4.96 -13.70 16.46
C GLY A 157 3.45 -13.74 16.28
N GLU A 158 2.86 -12.72 15.65
CA GLU A 158 1.43 -12.72 15.33
C GLU A 158 1.07 -13.88 14.40
N THR A 159 -0.05 -14.55 14.70
CA THR A 159 -0.60 -15.64 13.88
C THR A 159 -1.71 -15.16 12.93
N GLU A 160 -2.19 -13.94 13.16
CA GLU A 160 -3.09 -13.22 12.27
C GLU A 160 -2.51 -11.84 11.96
N VAL A 161 -2.68 -11.38 10.72
CA VAL A 161 -2.25 -10.04 10.28
C VAL A 161 -3.47 -9.24 9.84
N GLY A 162 -3.53 -7.98 10.25
CA GLY A 162 -4.61 -7.07 9.87
C GLY A 162 -4.39 -6.36 8.54
N VAL A 163 -5.48 -5.86 7.97
CA VAL A 163 -5.52 -4.85 6.91
C VAL A 163 -6.56 -3.82 7.31
N THR A 164 -6.18 -2.54 7.29
CA THR A 164 -7.02 -1.42 7.70
C THR A 164 -7.12 -0.39 6.60
N ILE A 165 -8.34 0.04 6.30
CA ILE A 165 -8.64 1.25 5.54
C ILE A 165 -9.00 2.32 6.56
N HIS A 166 -8.25 3.41 6.61
CA HIS A 166 -8.45 4.48 7.58
C HIS A 166 -8.30 5.86 6.93
N GLU A 167 -8.90 6.87 7.55
CA GLU A 167 -8.72 8.26 7.17
C GLU A 167 -7.25 8.67 7.35
N MET A 168 -6.76 9.47 6.40
CA MET A 168 -5.49 10.14 6.54
C MET A 168 -5.70 11.47 7.25
N VAL A 169 -4.92 11.69 8.29
CA VAL A 169 -4.81 12.95 9.02
C VAL A 169 -3.33 13.34 9.06
N GLU A 170 -3.00 14.51 9.61
CA GLU A 170 -1.61 14.98 9.69
C GLU A 170 -0.69 13.98 10.43
N GLU A 171 -1.20 13.34 11.49
CA GLU A 171 -0.51 12.24 12.16
C GLU A 171 -0.64 10.92 11.36
N LEU A 172 0.51 10.31 11.03
CA LEU A 172 0.57 9.07 10.27
C LEU A 172 -0.19 7.92 10.98
N ASP A 173 -1.04 7.25 10.21
CA ASP A 173 -1.81 6.07 10.62
C ASP A 173 -2.66 6.29 11.90
N ALA A 174 -3.18 7.50 12.08
CA ALA A 174 -3.91 7.91 13.29
C ALA A 174 -5.38 8.33 13.07
N GLY A 175 -5.85 8.42 11.83
CA GLY A 175 -7.24 8.78 11.53
C GLY A 175 -8.24 7.67 11.85
N ARG A 176 -9.54 7.94 11.74
CA ARG A 176 -10.57 6.95 12.08
C ARG A 176 -10.56 5.78 11.11
N ILE A 177 -10.94 4.61 11.59
CA ILE A 177 -10.98 3.37 10.81
C ILE A 177 -12.29 3.34 10.01
N ALA A 178 -12.20 3.17 8.69
CA ALA A 178 -13.35 2.98 7.81
C ALA A 178 -13.70 1.49 7.64
N ALA A 179 -12.68 0.64 7.59
CA ALA A 179 -12.83 -0.81 7.57
C ALA A 179 -11.56 -1.50 8.06
N GLN A 180 -11.71 -2.64 8.71
CA GLN A 180 -10.58 -3.45 9.17
C GLN A 180 -10.93 -4.93 9.11
N THR A 181 -9.98 -5.77 8.72
CA THR A 181 -10.10 -7.24 8.74
C THR A 181 -8.76 -7.87 9.10
N THR A 182 -8.79 -9.09 9.60
CA THR A 182 -7.60 -9.92 9.82
C THR A 182 -7.58 -11.12 8.87
N PHE A 183 -6.41 -11.74 8.75
CA PHE A 183 -6.25 -13.02 8.07
C PHE A 183 -5.16 -13.86 8.73
N ASP A 184 -5.38 -15.17 8.79
CA ASP A 184 -4.42 -16.15 9.30
C ASP A 184 -3.16 -16.23 8.41
N VAL A 185 -2.00 -16.33 9.05
CA VAL A 185 -0.70 -16.46 8.39
C VAL A 185 0.01 -17.79 8.70
N THR A 186 -0.64 -18.72 9.41
CA THR A 186 -0.02 -19.96 9.89
C THR A 186 0.27 -20.96 8.77
N ASP A 187 -0.43 -20.86 7.63
CA ASP A 187 -0.16 -21.61 6.41
C ASP A 187 0.93 -20.98 5.52
N LEU A 188 1.44 -19.80 5.90
CA LEU A 188 2.50 -19.09 5.21
C LEU A 188 3.82 -19.25 5.97
N ASN A 189 4.92 -19.17 5.23
CA ASN A 189 6.27 -19.26 5.79
C ASN A 189 7.20 -18.14 5.30
N SER A 190 6.65 -17.15 4.59
CA SER A 190 7.45 -16.04 4.08
C SER A 190 6.76 -14.69 4.17
N LEU A 191 7.55 -13.66 4.48
CA LEU A 191 7.12 -12.26 4.51
C LEU A 191 6.52 -11.85 3.16
N HIS A 192 7.13 -12.29 2.05
CA HIS A 192 6.62 -12.01 0.71
C HIS A 192 5.21 -12.57 0.51
N GLY A 193 4.96 -13.82 0.93
CA GLY A 193 3.65 -14.44 0.84
C GLY A 193 2.59 -13.70 1.67
N VAL A 194 2.95 -13.27 2.88
CA VAL A 194 2.04 -12.52 3.76
C VAL A 194 1.72 -11.16 3.18
N ILE A 195 2.72 -10.40 2.68
CA ILE A 195 2.47 -9.10 2.02
C ILE A 195 1.58 -9.30 0.79
N GLN A 196 1.85 -10.30 -0.04
CA GLN A 196 1.02 -10.60 -1.21
C GLN A 196 -0.44 -10.88 -0.85
N ARG A 197 -0.69 -11.67 0.20
CA ARG A 197 -2.05 -11.95 0.69
C ARG A 197 -2.70 -10.68 1.23
N GLY A 198 -2.00 -9.93 2.08
CA GLY A 198 -2.48 -8.66 2.62
C GLY A 198 -2.81 -7.62 1.54
N LYS A 199 -2.05 -7.56 0.45
CA LYS A 199 -2.30 -6.63 -0.66
C LYS A 199 -3.56 -6.95 -1.45
N ARG A 200 -3.87 -8.23 -1.68
CA ARG A 200 -5.15 -8.64 -2.29
C ARG A 200 -6.31 -8.29 -1.36
N ILE A 201 -6.20 -8.67 -0.08
CA ILE A 201 -7.23 -8.32 0.91
C ILE A 201 -7.44 -6.80 0.97
N GLY A 202 -6.37 -6.01 0.95
CA GLY A 202 -6.44 -4.55 0.92
C GLY A 202 -7.10 -4.00 -0.34
N GLY A 203 -6.86 -4.60 -1.52
CA GLY A 203 -7.54 -4.22 -2.76
C GLY A 203 -9.05 -4.44 -2.67
N ARG A 204 -9.47 -5.65 -2.28
CA ARG A 204 -10.90 -5.97 -2.08
C ARG A 204 -11.55 -5.08 -1.01
N LEU A 205 -10.93 -4.97 0.17
CA LEU A 205 -11.46 -4.17 1.27
C LEU A 205 -11.59 -2.69 0.88
N SER A 206 -10.66 -2.17 0.07
CA SER A 206 -10.76 -0.80 -0.45
C SER A 206 -11.96 -0.62 -1.35
N ALA A 207 -12.21 -1.54 -2.30
CA ALA A 207 -13.36 -1.48 -3.19
C ALA A 207 -14.68 -1.53 -2.39
N GLU A 208 -14.81 -2.48 -1.47
CA GLU A 208 -15.97 -2.60 -0.58
C GLU A 208 -16.19 -1.33 0.27
N THR A 209 -15.10 -0.73 0.77
CA THR A 209 -15.16 0.51 1.57
C THR A 209 -15.66 1.68 0.74
N LEU A 210 -15.16 1.84 -0.49
CA LEU A 210 -15.60 2.92 -1.39
C LEU A 210 -17.08 2.75 -1.78
N SER A 211 -17.56 1.53 -2.02
CA SER A 211 -18.98 1.31 -2.29
C SER A 211 -19.88 1.64 -1.10
N ARG A 212 -19.44 1.32 0.12
CA ARG A 212 -20.16 1.74 1.35
C ARG A 212 -20.17 3.25 1.54
N ILE A 213 -19.10 3.94 1.15
CA ILE A 213 -19.06 5.40 1.13
C ILE A 213 -20.07 5.95 0.12
N ALA A 214 -20.07 5.44 -1.11
CA ALA A 214 -21.00 5.86 -2.17
C ALA A 214 -22.47 5.64 -1.78
N ALA A 215 -22.77 4.57 -1.04
CA ALA A 215 -24.11 4.29 -0.52
C ALA A 215 -24.50 5.14 0.71
N GLY A 216 -23.56 5.87 1.33
CA GLY A 216 -23.79 6.57 2.60
C GLY A 216 -23.93 5.64 3.81
N GLU A 217 -23.40 4.43 3.73
CA GLU A 217 -23.51 3.35 4.73
C GLU A 217 -22.21 3.12 5.52
N ILE A 218 -21.25 4.03 5.38
CA ILE A 218 -19.98 3.96 6.12
C ILE A 218 -20.17 4.45 7.56
N THR A 219 -19.57 3.74 8.51
CA THR A 219 -19.44 4.20 9.91
C THR A 219 -17.95 4.21 10.22
N LEU A 220 -17.46 5.34 10.70
CA LEU A 220 -16.07 5.51 11.09
C LEU A 220 -15.89 5.18 12.56
N GLU A 221 -14.87 4.39 12.86
CA GLU A 221 -14.54 3.97 14.21
C GLU A 221 -13.30 4.73 14.72
N GLU A 222 -13.41 5.32 15.90
CA GLU A 222 -12.26 5.92 16.58
C GLU A 222 -11.25 4.82 16.93
N MET A 223 -9.96 5.11 16.75
CA MET A 223 -8.92 4.18 17.18
C MET A 223 -8.91 4.10 18.71
N THR A 224 -9.16 2.90 19.25
CA THR A 224 -9.13 2.64 20.69
C THR A 224 -8.03 1.64 21.07
N GLY A 225 -7.51 1.74 22.30
CA GLY A 225 -6.46 0.86 22.80
C GLY A 225 -5.03 1.40 22.66
N SER A 226 -4.05 0.61 23.08
CA SER A 226 -2.63 0.97 22.98
C SER A 226 -2.11 0.67 21.58
N GLY A 227 -1.75 1.73 20.84
CA GLY A 227 -1.08 1.59 19.55
C GLY A 227 0.41 1.29 19.67
N SER A 228 1.05 0.97 18.55
CA SER A 228 2.50 0.90 18.43
C SER A 228 2.96 1.55 17.12
N TYR A 229 4.14 2.15 17.12
CA TYR A 229 4.73 2.78 15.95
C TYR A 229 6.12 2.20 15.70
N HIS A 230 6.40 1.84 14.45
CA HIS A 230 7.66 1.24 14.07
C HIS A 230 8.29 1.93 12.85
N SER A 231 9.61 2.09 12.90
CA SER A 231 10.41 2.52 11.77
C SER A 231 10.77 1.34 10.87
N PHE A 232 11.57 1.60 9.83
CA PHE A 232 12.02 0.54 8.93
C PHE A 232 12.92 -0.47 9.67
N PRO A 233 12.73 -1.80 9.49
CA PRO A 233 13.50 -2.82 10.20
C PRO A 233 15.01 -2.74 9.96
N THR A 234 15.78 -3.01 11.01
CA THR A 234 17.23 -3.15 10.95
C THR A 234 17.65 -4.51 10.41
N ALA A 235 18.92 -4.62 10.02
CA ALA A 235 19.50 -5.91 9.62
C ALA A 235 19.60 -6.94 10.76
N GLY A 236 19.53 -6.50 12.02
CA GLY A 236 19.48 -7.38 13.20
C GLY A 236 18.11 -8.00 13.35
N GLU A 237 17.07 -7.17 13.41
CA GLU A 237 15.67 -7.62 13.51
C GLU A 237 15.27 -8.53 12.35
N ARG A 238 15.76 -8.26 11.14
CA ARG A 238 15.57 -9.18 10.01
C ARG A 238 16.15 -10.57 10.31
N LYS A 239 17.38 -10.66 10.83
CA LYS A 239 18.00 -11.95 11.16
C LYS A 239 17.26 -12.67 12.27
N GLU A 240 16.71 -11.92 13.21
CA GLU A 240 15.87 -12.47 14.29
C GLU A 240 14.57 -13.07 13.72
N LEU A 241 13.89 -12.36 12.80
CA LEU A 241 12.74 -12.90 12.07
C LEU A 241 13.11 -14.15 11.25
N GLU A 242 14.26 -14.15 10.58
CA GLU A 242 14.75 -15.34 9.85
C GLU A 242 15.02 -16.52 10.80
N SER A 243 15.49 -16.22 12.02
CA SER A 243 15.79 -17.23 13.04
C SER A 243 14.53 -17.81 13.70
N SER A 244 13.40 -17.09 13.65
CA SER A 244 12.09 -17.61 14.07
C SER A 244 11.39 -18.47 13.01
N GLY A 245 12.04 -18.68 11.85
CA GLY A 245 11.59 -19.61 10.80
C GLY A 245 10.98 -18.96 9.56
N TRP A 246 10.80 -17.63 9.57
CA TRP A 246 10.26 -16.90 8.44
C TRP A 246 11.29 -16.68 7.33
N GLN A 247 10.83 -16.77 6.09
CA GLN A 247 11.66 -16.43 4.92
C GLN A 247 11.36 -15.01 4.45
N MET A 248 12.37 -14.25 4.02
CA MET A 248 12.16 -12.92 3.44
C MET A 248 11.63 -12.94 1.99
N ARG A 249 11.58 -14.11 1.35
CA ARG A 249 11.43 -14.29 -0.11
C ARG A 249 10.07 -14.80 -0.56
#